data_AF-A0A7Y9DWD5-F1
#
_entry.id   AF-A0A7Y9DWD5-F1
#
_cell.length_a   1.000
_cell.length_b   1.000
_cell.length_c   1.000
_cell.angle_alpha   90.00
_cell.angle_beta   90.00
_cell.angle_gamma   90.00
#
_symmetry.space_group_name_H-M   'P 1'
#
loop_
_entity.id
_entity.type
_entity.pdbx_description
1 polymer ?
#
loop_
_entity_poly.entity_id
_entity_poly.type
_entity_poly.pdbx_seq_one_letter_code
_entity_poly.pdbx_strand_id
1 'polypeptide(L)'
;MPSGDRDLLPLGTGFDVVRRGYDRGQVEEHLDRVEADLRILTADRDAAVAQASELARALDRTRAHVEELRAQIDRLAAPPDSMEGLSERLQRMLRLAQDEAREMRSSAEQAARRTREDAEERARRTIAEAEEQATRTITDADEYARNTTDEARRQAQETHAAAEAAADETRTRYDAGLADNDRRRTEMEDEHRALMDSARADAARVRTEAENERRRLDEESRARRAQVEEDFEIAMASRRTESMRVLARSEADARSRAEKQLRDASEEARRRLREADGEVAEIRRLRARVTNQLATLRESLADLPGLDAFPDETPDDATAPVPMPTVAADDHANRRDYETSGT
;
A
#
# COMPACT_ATOMS: atom_id res chain seq x y z
N MET A 1 -2.35 -147.61 -53.77
CA MET A 1 -2.24 -149.02 -54.20
C MET A 1 -3.63 -149.51 -54.58
N PRO A 2 -3.80 -150.18 -55.73
CA PRO A 2 -2.87 -150.27 -56.87
C PRO A 2 -2.69 -148.87 -57.54
N SER A 3 -1.77 -148.60 -58.48
CA SER A 3 -0.98 -149.48 -59.37
C SER A 3 -1.77 -150.08 -60.54
N GLY A 4 -2.52 -149.25 -61.26
CA GLY A 4 -3.00 -149.61 -62.59
C GLY A 4 -1.95 -149.22 -63.62
N ASP A 5 -1.29 -150.21 -64.22
CA ASP A 5 -0.43 -149.99 -65.38
C ASP A 5 -1.26 -149.37 -66.50
N ARG A 6 -1.01 -148.10 -66.81
CA ARG A 6 -1.35 -147.56 -68.13
C ARG A 6 -0.22 -147.92 -69.07
N ASP A 7 -0.37 -149.11 -69.63
CA ASP A 7 0.42 -149.67 -70.72
C ASP A 7 0.59 -148.60 -71.82
N LEU A 8 1.76 -147.93 -71.81
CA LEU A 8 2.12 -146.92 -72.78
C LEU A 8 2.56 -147.64 -74.06
N LEU A 9 1.57 -148.17 -74.78
CA LEU A 9 1.71 -148.78 -76.09
C LEU A 9 2.65 -147.92 -76.96
N PRO A 10 3.85 -148.42 -77.33
CA PRO A 10 4.78 -147.65 -78.12
C PRO A 10 4.18 -147.45 -79.51
N LEU A 11 3.78 -146.21 -79.81
CA LEU A 11 3.29 -145.84 -81.13
C LEU A 11 4.39 -146.14 -82.16
N GLY A 12 4.06 -147.01 -83.12
CA GLY A 12 5.04 -147.61 -84.02
C GLY A 12 5.84 -146.57 -84.81
N THR A 13 7.15 -146.79 -84.93
CA THR A 13 8.08 -145.82 -85.50
C THR A 13 8.01 -145.78 -87.04
N GLY A 14 7.02 -145.05 -87.56
CA GLY A 14 6.95 -144.62 -88.96
C GLY A 14 5.77 -145.18 -89.78
N PHE A 15 5.54 -144.57 -90.94
CA PHE A 15 4.57 -145.00 -91.95
C PHE A 15 5.29 -145.65 -93.15
N ASP A 16 4.62 -146.60 -93.82
CA ASP A 16 5.12 -147.21 -95.05
C ASP A 16 5.16 -146.22 -96.23
N VAL A 17 6.27 -146.25 -97.00
CA VAL A 17 6.48 -145.35 -98.14
C VAL A 17 5.98 -145.99 -99.44
N VAL A 18 4.95 -145.39 -100.04
CA VAL A 18 4.30 -145.86 -101.27
C VAL A 18 4.46 -144.88 -102.45
N ARG A 19 4.43 -145.39 -103.69
CA ARG A 19 4.78 -144.65 -104.93
C ARG A 19 3.90 -143.41 -105.24
N ARG A 20 2.76 -143.27 -104.56
CA ARG A 20 1.99 -142.03 -104.41
C ARG A 20 1.47 -141.99 -102.98
N GLY A 21 1.92 -141.05 -102.18
CA GLY A 21 1.50 -140.82 -100.80
C GLY A 21 1.51 -139.32 -100.48
N TYR A 22 1.21 -138.98 -99.23
CA TYR A 22 1.36 -137.61 -98.72
C TYR A 22 2.85 -137.23 -98.61
N ASP A 23 3.14 -135.93 -98.64
CA ASP A 23 4.50 -135.46 -98.40
C ASP A 23 4.93 -135.77 -96.95
N ARG A 24 6.14 -136.32 -96.80
CA ARG A 24 6.64 -136.76 -95.49
C ARG A 24 6.78 -135.60 -94.51
N GLY A 25 7.32 -134.46 -94.95
CA GLY A 25 7.51 -133.29 -94.09
C GLY A 25 6.17 -132.70 -93.64
N GLN A 26 5.16 -132.66 -94.53
CA GLN A 26 3.81 -132.23 -94.16
C GLN A 26 3.12 -133.18 -93.16
N VAL A 27 3.37 -134.48 -93.25
CA VAL A 27 2.85 -135.47 -92.28
C VAL A 27 3.57 -135.36 -90.93
N GLU A 28 4.89 -135.20 -90.93
CA GLU A 28 5.68 -134.98 -89.71
C GLU A 28 5.26 -133.67 -89.02
N GLU A 29 5.14 -132.56 -89.74
CA GLU A 29 4.64 -131.27 -89.22
C GLU A 29 3.18 -131.36 -88.71
N HIS A 30 2.34 -132.19 -89.32
CA HIS A 30 0.98 -132.42 -88.83
C HIS A 30 0.97 -133.26 -87.55
N LEU A 31 1.80 -134.30 -87.45
CA LEU A 31 1.93 -135.08 -86.23
C LEU A 31 2.54 -134.26 -85.08
N ASP A 32 3.58 -133.48 -85.33
CA ASP A 32 4.18 -132.58 -84.32
C ASP A 32 3.14 -131.60 -83.76
N ARG A 33 2.26 -131.06 -84.63
CA ARG A 33 1.13 -130.21 -84.24
C ARG A 33 0.10 -130.98 -83.40
N VAL A 34 -0.33 -132.16 -83.84
CA VAL A 34 -1.29 -132.99 -83.08
C VAL A 34 -0.71 -133.45 -81.74
N GLU A 35 0.59 -133.72 -81.66
CA GLU A 35 1.27 -134.05 -80.41
C GLU A 35 1.39 -132.83 -79.49
N ALA A 36 1.64 -131.63 -80.04
CA ALA A 36 1.56 -130.37 -79.29
C ALA A 36 0.15 -130.09 -78.76
N ASP A 37 -0.89 -130.25 -79.60
CA ASP A 37 -2.29 -130.10 -79.20
C ASP A 37 -2.69 -131.11 -78.12
N LEU A 38 -2.23 -132.37 -78.22
CA LEU A 38 -2.43 -133.40 -77.19
C LEU A 38 -1.67 -133.11 -75.89
N ARG A 39 -0.47 -132.52 -75.96
CA ARG A 39 0.26 -132.03 -74.77
C ARG A 39 -0.50 -130.91 -74.08
N ILE A 40 -1.02 -129.93 -74.84
CA ILE A 40 -1.84 -128.82 -74.32
C ILE A 40 -3.11 -129.37 -73.67
N LEU A 41 -3.89 -130.19 -74.38
CA LEU A 41 -5.13 -130.80 -73.86
C LEU A 41 -4.87 -131.67 -72.62
N THR A 42 -3.71 -132.32 -72.54
CA THR A 42 -3.27 -133.09 -71.37
C THR A 42 -2.96 -132.17 -70.18
N ALA A 43 -2.26 -131.06 -70.40
CA ALA A 43 -1.98 -130.06 -69.38
C ALA A 43 -3.27 -129.37 -68.89
N ASP A 44 -4.18 -129.00 -69.79
CA ASP A 44 -5.49 -128.41 -69.46
C ASP A 44 -6.36 -129.38 -68.65
N ARG A 45 -6.40 -130.66 -69.04
CA ARG A 45 -7.06 -131.72 -68.27
C ARG A 45 -6.49 -131.82 -66.86
N ASP A 46 -5.17 -131.86 -66.72
CA ASP A 46 -4.52 -132.07 -65.43
C ASP A 46 -4.62 -130.82 -64.54
N ALA A 47 -4.64 -129.62 -65.12
CA ALA A 47 -4.98 -128.38 -64.44
C ALA A 47 -6.45 -128.37 -63.96
N ALA A 48 -7.40 -128.80 -64.81
CA ALA A 48 -8.81 -128.91 -64.43
C ALA A 48 -9.04 -129.97 -63.33
N VAL A 49 -8.33 -131.10 -63.36
CA VAL A 49 -8.34 -132.12 -62.29
C VAL A 49 -7.75 -131.56 -61.00
N ALA A 50 -6.65 -130.81 -61.07
CA ALA A 50 -6.07 -130.12 -59.91
C ALA A 50 -7.05 -129.13 -59.29
N GLN A 51 -7.67 -128.25 -60.09
CA GLN A 51 -8.68 -127.29 -59.66
C GLN A 51 -9.91 -127.99 -59.04
N ALA A 52 -10.42 -129.05 -59.66
CA ALA A 52 -11.52 -129.84 -59.11
C ALA A 52 -11.15 -130.46 -57.74
N SER A 53 -9.92 -130.93 -57.57
CA SER A 53 -9.44 -131.46 -56.29
C SER A 53 -9.27 -130.37 -55.21
N GLU A 54 -8.90 -129.15 -55.60
CA GLU A 54 -8.82 -128.01 -54.69
C GLU A 54 -10.21 -127.50 -54.27
N LEU A 55 -11.14 -127.40 -55.22
CA LEU A 55 -12.54 -127.05 -54.96
C LEU A 55 -13.22 -128.10 -54.06
N ALA A 56 -12.94 -129.38 -54.23
CA ALA A 56 -13.40 -130.43 -53.31
C ALA A 56 -12.85 -130.20 -51.89
N ARG A 57 -11.54 -129.94 -51.73
CA ARG A 57 -10.92 -129.61 -50.43
C ARG A 57 -11.41 -128.29 -49.83
N ALA A 58 -11.87 -127.33 -50.64
CA ALA A 58 -12.51 -126.11 -50.16
C ALA A 58 -13.94 -126.40 -49.67
N LEU A 59 -14.70 -127.17 -50.43
CA LEU A 59 -16.06 -127.62 -50.11
C LEU A 59 -16.10 -128.46 -48.82
N ASP A 60 -15.13 -129.35 -48.63
CA ASP A 60 -15.07 -130.19 -47.43
C ASP A 60 -14.61 -129.41 -46.19
N ARG A 61 -13.78 -128.37 -46.36
CA ARG A 61 -13.47 -127.42 -45.27
C ARG A 61 -14.67 -126.57 -44.87
N THR A 62 -15.44 -126.05 -45.84
CA THR A 62 -16.65 -125.27 -45.51
C THR A 62 -17.76 -126.14 -44.94
N ARG A 63 -17.92 -127.37 -45.42
CA ARG A 63 -18.77 -128.39 -44.79
C ARG A 63 -18.36 -128.66 -43.34
N ALA A 64 -17.09 -128.93 -43.08
CA ALA A 64 -16.59 -129.18 -41.73
C ALA A 64 -16.88 -128.00 -40.78
N HIS A 65 -16.69 -126.75 -41.24
CA HIS A 65 -17.02 -125.57 -40.44
C HIS A 65 -18.53 -125.33 -40.28
N VAL A 66 -19.35 -125.70 -41.27
CA VAL A 66 -20.82 -125.68 -41.14
C VAL A 66 -21.31 -126.73 -40.14
N GLU A 67 -20.74 -127.94 -40.15
CA GLU A 67 -21.04 -128.97 -39.14
C GLU A 67 -20.51 -128.58 -37.74
N GLU A 68 -19.37 -127.90 -37.67
CA GLU A 68 -18.85 -127.33 -36.42
C GLU A 68 -19.80 -126.27 -35.84
N LEU A 69 -20.23 -125.30 -36.66
CA LEU A 69 -21.18 -124.27 -36.27
C LEU A 69 -22.56 -124.85 -35.93
N ARG A 70 -23.02 -125.89 -36.65
CA ARG A 70 -24.23 -126.65 -36.30
C ARG A 70 -24.08 -127.30 -34.92
N ALA A 71 -23.00 -128.04 -34.68
CA ALA A 71 -22.74 -128.66 -33.39
C ALA A 71 -22.58 -127.62 -32.25
N GLN A 72 -22.09 -126.41 -32.52
CA GLN A 72 -22.11 -125.29 -31.56
C GLN A 72 -23.54 -124.79 -31.30
N ILE A 73 -24.36 -124.63 -32.34
CA ILE A 73 -25.77 -124.22 -32.23
C ILE A 73 -26.60 -125.29 -31.50
N ASP A 74 -26.41 -126.57 -31.78
CA ASP A 74 -27.11 -127.68 -31.13
C ASP A 74 -26.73 -127.78 -29.64
N ARG A 75 -25.45 -127.58 -29.29
CA ARG A 75 -25.00 -127.44 -27.89
C ARG A 75 -25.58 -126.20 -27.19
N LEU A 76 -25.90 -125.14 -27.94
CA LEU A 76 -26.56 -123.92 -27.42
C LEU A 76 -28.09 -124.06 -27.29
N ALA A 77 -28.72 -124.88 -28.14
CA ALA A 77 -30.16 -125.10 -28.19
C ALA A 77 -30.64 -126.27 -27.31
N ALA A 78 -29.74 -127.18 -26.92
CA ALA A 78 -30.02 -128.27 -26.00
C ALA A 78 -30.45 -127.77 -24.59
N PRO A 79 -31.26 -128.54 -23.84
CA PRO A 79 -31.58 -128.25 -22.45
C PRO A 79 -30.31 -128.08 -21.58
N PRO A 80 -30.32 -127.15 -20.61
CA PRO A 80 -29.16 -126.81 -19.78
C PRO A 80 -28.93 -127.85 -18.66
N ASP A 81 -28.66 -129.09 -19.08
CA ASP A 81 -28.56 -130.26 -18.17
C ASP A 81 -27.12 -130.80 -18.09
N SER A 82 -26.20 -130.28 -18.92
CA SER A 82 -24.78 -130.67 -18.95
C SER A 82 -23.86 -129.61 -18.35
N MET A 83 -22.91 -130.04 -17.51
CA MET A 83 -21.97 -129.13 -16.82
C MET A 83 -21.11 -128.32 -17.79
N GLU A 84 -20.77 -128.89 -18.96
CA GLU A 84 -19.99 -128.23 -20.00
C GLU A 84 -20.80 -127.12 -20.70
N GLY A 85 -22.03 -127.42 -21.13
CA GLY A 85 -22.95 -126.43 -21.72
C GLY A 85 -23.31 -125.29 -20.76
N LEU A 86 -23.45 -125.60 -19.46
CA LEU A 86 -23.56 -124.59 -18.41
C LEU A 86 -22.32 -123.69 -18.35
N SER A 87 -21.11 -124.27 -18.30
CA SER A 87 -19.88 -123.48 -18.16
C SER A 87 -19.62 -122.60 -19.37
N GLU A 88 -19.86 -123.08 -20.59
CA GLU A 88 -19.69 -122.30 -21.82
C GLU A 88 -20.73 -121.17 -21.94
N ARG A 89 -21.99 -121.43 -21.54
CA ARG A 89 -23.03 -120.39 -21.46
C ARG A 89 -22.72 -119.35 -20.37
N LEU A 90 -22.25 -119.77 -19.20
CA LEU A 90 -21.80 -118.88 -18.12
C LEU A 90 -20.63 -118.00 -18.59
N GLN A 91 -19.63 -118.56 -19.27
CA GLN A 91 -18.51 -117.79 -19.83
C GLN A 91 -18.98 -116.75 -20.86
N ARG A 92 -19.92 -117.10 -21.75
CA ARG A 92 -20.53 -116.14 -22.69
C ARG A 92 -21.31 -115.03 -21.99
N MET A 93 -22.14 -115.36 -20.99
CA MET A 93 -22.89 -114.35 -20.21
C MET A 93 -21.96 -113.46 -19.39
N LEU A 94 -20.90 -114.01 -18.78
CA LEU A 94 -19.88 -113.24 -18.07
C LEU A 94 -19.11 -112.30 -19.02
N ARG A 95 -18.79 -112.74 -20.25
CA ARG A 95 -18.15 -111.87 -21.25
C ARG A 95 -19.08 -110.73 -21.68
N LEU A 96 -20.33 -111.04 -21.99
CA LEU A 96 -21.33 -110.03 -22.35
C LEU A 96 -21.50 -109.00 -21.21
N ALA A 97 -21.66 -109.46 -19.97
CA ALA A 97 -21.76 -108.58 -18.81
C ALA A 97 -20.48 -107.76 -18.53
N GLN A 98 -19.29 -108.28 -18.88
CA GLN A 98 -18.04 -107.50 -18.82
C GLN A 98 -17.98 -106.42 -19.90
N ASP A 99 -18.48 -106.70 -21.10
CA ASP A 99 -18.52 -105.73 -22.21
C ASP A 99 -19.60 -104.67 -21.97
N GLU A 100 -20.78 -105.05 -21.51
CA GLU A 100 -21.83 -104.14 -21.01
C GLU A 100 -21.33 -103.27 -19.84
N ALA A 101 -20.58 -103.85 -18.89
CA ALA A 101 -19.94 -103.10 -17.81
C ALA A 101 -18.75 -102.25 -18.26
N ARG A 102 -18.18 -102.44 -19.46
CA ARG A 102 -17.23 -101.49 -20.08
C ARG A 102 -17.99 -100.33 -20.72
N GLU A 103 -19.07 -100.61 -21.44
CA GLU A 103 -19.94 -99.61 -22.09
C GLU A 103 -20.63 -98.69 -21.07
N MET A 104 -21.19 -99.24 -19.99
CA MET A 104 -21.77 -98.46 -18.90
C MET A 104 -20.75 -97.52 -18.24
N ARG A 105 -19.50 -98.00 -18.02
CA ARG A 105 -18.43 -97.15 -17.47
C ARG A 105 -18.02 -96.05 -18.43
N SER A 106 -17.78 -96.37 -19.71
CA SER A 106 -17.45 -95.35 -20.73
C SER A 106 -18.57 -94.31 -20.87
N SER A 107 -19.83 -94.73 -20.79
CA SER A 107 -20.99 -93.83 -20.83
C SER A 107 -21.07 -92.94 -19.59
N ALA A 108 -20.82 -93.49 -18.40
CA ALA A 108 -20.78 -92.73 -17.15
C ALA A 108 -19.59 -91.75 -17.11
N GLU A 109 -18.41 -92.15 -17.59
CA GLU A 109 -17.23 -91.29 -17.71
C GLU A 109 -17.47 -90.14 -18.70
N GLN A 110 -18.10 -90.41 -19.84
CA GLN A 110 -18.51 -89.37 -20.79
C GLN A 110 -19.57 -88.43 -20.21
N ALA A 111 -20.55 -88.94 -19.47
CA ALA A 111 -21.58 -88.12 -18.81
C ALA A 111 -20.98 -87.24 -17.71
N ALA A 112 -20.12 -87.80 -16.85
CA ALA A 112 -19.40 -87.06 -15.82
C ALA A 112 -18.47 -85.99 -16.41
N ARG A 113 -17.79 -86.31 -17.52
CA ARG A 113 -16.99 -85.34 -18.28
C ARG A 113 -17.83 -84.18 -18.79
N ARG A 114 -18.98 -84.44 -19.46
CA ARG A 114 -19.88 -83.38 -19.94
C ARG A 114 -20.38 -82.49 -18.80
N THR A 115 -20.86 -83.08 -17.70
CA THR A 115 -21.29 -82.32 -16.51
C THR A 115 -20.17 -81.45 -15.93
N ARG A 116 -18.92 -81.93 -15.97
CA ARG A 116 -17.74 -81.14 -15.56
C ARG A 116 -17.43 -80.02 -16.55
N GLU A 117 -17.45 -80.28 -17.85
CA GLU A 117 -17.20 -79.27 -18.90
C GLU A 117 -18.27 -78.15 -18.85
N ASP A 118 -19.55 -78.52 -18.71
CA ASP A 118 -20.67 -77.61 -18.43
C ASP A 118 -20.45 -76.75 -17.17
N ALA A 119 -20.00 -77.37 -16.07
CA ALA A 119 -19.77 -76.68 -14.81
C ALA A 119 -18.57 -75.73 -14.87
N GLU A 120 -17.48 -76.15 -15.52
CA GLU A 120 -16.31 -75.29 -15.77
C GLU A 120 -16.67 -74.12 -16.69
N GLU A 121 -17.49 -74.32 -17.73
CA GLU A 121 -17.93 -73.22 -18.59
C GLU A 121 -18.82 -72.23 -17.83
N ARG A 122 -19.81 -72.70 -17.06
CA ARG A 122 -20.67 -71.84 -16.23
C ARG A 122 -19.84 -71.04 -15.22
N ALA A 123 -18.89 -71.67 -14.56
CA ALA A 123 -17.98 -70.99 -13.64
C ALA A 123 -17.14 -69.90 -14.34
N ARG A 124 -16.59 -70.18 -15.53
CA ARG A 124 -15.84 -69.19 -16.32
C ARG A 124 -16.72 -68.02 -16.76
N ARG A 125 -17.97 -68.25 -17.17
CA ARG A 125 -18.93 -67.19 -17.54
C ARG A 125 -19.23 -66.30 -16.33
N THR A 126 -19.60 -66.87 -15.19
CA THR A 126 -19.89 -66.09 -13.97
C THR A 126 -18.67 -65.32 -13.44
N ILE A 127 -17.46 -65.86 -13.59
CA ILE A 127 -16.22 -65.12 -13.27
C ILE A 127 -16.03 -63.94 -14.23
N ALA A 128 -16.12 -64.15 -15.54
CA ALA A 128 -15.96 -63.07 -16.52
C ALA A 128 -17.03 -61.97 -16.39
N GLU A 129 -18.29 -62.35 -16.12
CA GLU A 129 -19.40 -61.43 -15.83
C GLU A 129 -19.11 -60.59 -14.56
N ALA A 130 -18.57 -61.21 -13.51
CA ALA A 130 -18.19 -60.51 -12.27
C ALA A 130 -16.97 -59.61 -12.44
N GLU A 131 -15.96 -60.04 -13.21
CA GLU A 131 -14.77 -59.26 -13.54
C GLU A 131 -15.12 -58.03 -14.40
N GLU A 132 -16.01 -58.18 -15.39
CA GLU A 132 -16.51 -57.06 -16.19
C GLU A 132 -17.33 -56.08 -15.32
N GLN A 133 -18.25 -56.61 -14.50
CA GLN A 133 -19.08 -55.78 -13.61
C GLN A 133 -18.23 -55.03 -12.57
N ALA A 134 -17.19 -55.66 -12.02
CA ALA A 134 -16.23 -55.00 -11.13
C ALA A 134 -15.43 -53.91 -11.85
N THR A 135 -14.94 -54.20 -13.07
CA THR A 135 -14.18 -53.25 -13.89
C THR A 135 -15.01 -52.01 -14.25
N ARG A 136 -16.28 -52.19 -14.64
CA ARG A 136 -17.24 -51.09 -14.84
C ARG A 136 -17.43 -50.29 -13.56
N THR A 137 -17.79 -50.94 -12.45
CA THR A 137 -18.03 -50.28 -11.15
C THR A 137 -16.84 -49.45 -10.67
N ILE A 138 -15.61 -49.95 -10.87
CA ILE A 138 -14.37 -49.21 -10.54
C ILE A 138 -14.20 -48.02 -11.49
N THR A 139 -14.40 -48.20 -12.79
CA THR A 139 -14.26 -47.12 -13.80
C THR A 139 -15.26 -45.99 -13.55
N ASP A 140 -16.53 -46.32 -13.32
CA ASP A 140 -17.61 -45.38 -13.05
C ASP A 140 -17.35 -44.60 -11.74
N ALA A 141 -16.84 -45.27 -10.70
CA ALA A 141 -16.46 -44.65 -9.44
C ALA A 141 -15.24 -43.72 -9.58
N ASP A 142 -14.23 -44.12 -10.35
CA ASP A 142 -13.05 -43.30 -10.65
C ASP A 142 -13.42 -42.04 -11.47
N GLU A 143 -14.30 -42.17 -12.46
CA GLU A 143 -14.80 -41.04 -13.24
C GLU A 143 -15.64 -40.09 -12.38
N TYR A 144 -16.59 -40.62 -11.59
CA TYR A 144 -17.38 -39.83 -10.65
C TYR A 144 -16.51 -39.09 -9.63
N ALA A 145 -15.48 -39.75 -9.09
CA ALA A 145 -14.53 -39.14 -8.16
C ALA A 145 -13.72 -38.01 -8.83
N ARG A 146 -13.18 -38.24 -10.03
CA ARG A 146 -12.43 -37.21 -10.79
C ARG A 146 -13.31 -36.00 -11.09
N ASN A 147 -14.47 -36.21 -11.69
CA ASN A 147 -15.45 -35.15 -12.00
C ASN A 147 -15.84 -34.35 -10.74
N THR A 148 -16.06 -35.02 -9.61
CA THR A 148 -16.34 -34.35 -8.32
C THR A 148 -15.14 -33.52 -7.84
N THR A 149 -13.91 -34.03 -7.94
CA THR A 149 -12.71 -33.27 -7.54
C THR A 149 -12.40 -32.10 -8.45
N ASP A 150 -12.67 -32.21 -9.75
CA ASP A 150 -12.38 -31.15 -10.72
C ASP A 150 -13.46 -30.05 -10.72
N GLU A 151 -14.73 -30.40 -10.47
CA GLU A 151 -15.78 -29.42 -10.16
C GLU A 151 -15.46 -28.66 -8.86
N ALA A 152 -15.07 -29.35 -7.80
CA ALA A 152 -14.66 -28.73 -6.53
C ALA A 152 -13.41 -27.84 -6.69
N ARG A 153 -12.43 -28.25 -7.51
CA ARG A 153 -11.27 -27.42 -7.87
C ARG A 153 -11.68 -26.17 -8.64
N ARG A 154 -12.59 -26.28 -9.62
CA ARG A 154 -13.07 -25.13 -10.40
C ARG A 154 -13.78 -24.13 -9.49
N GLN A 155 -14.69 -24.58 -8.64
CA GLN A 155 -15.38 -23.72 -7.67
C GLN A 155 -14.40 -23.06 -6.68
N ALA A 156 -13.37 -23.77 -6.22
CA ALA A 156 -12.32 -23.20 -5.38
C ALA A 156 -11.46 -22.15 -6.11
N GLN A 157 -11.18 -22.34 -7.40
CA GLN A 157 -10.46 -21.38 -8.24
C GLN A 157 -11.31 -20.14 -8.55
N GLU A 158 -12.58 -20.32 -8.91
CA GLU A 158 -13.55 -19.24 -9.16
C GLU A 158 -13.74 -18.37 -7.90
N THR A 159 -13.89 -18.99 -6.72
CA THR A 159 -14.02 -18.26 -5.45
C THR A 159 -12.72 -17.58 -5.01
N HIS A 160 -11.54 -18.18 -5.24
CA HIS A 160 -10.26 -17.51 -5.00
C HIS A 160 -10.09 -16.28 -5.91
N ALA A 161 -10.30 -16.44 -7.22
CA ALA A 161 -10.16 -15.35 -8.19
C ALA A 161 -11.16 -14.20 -7.93
N ALA A 162 -12.39 -14.52 -7.51
CA ALA A 162 -13.36 -13.51 -7.10
C ALA A 162 -12.95 -12.77 -5.82
N ALA A 163 -12.39 -13.47 -4.83
CA ALA A 163 -11.90 -12.86 -3.59
C ALA A 163 -10.65 -11.98 -3.83
N GLU A 164 -9.74 -12.43 -4.70
CA GLU A 164 -8.53 -11.73 -5.11
C GLU A 164 -8.88 -10.43 -5.88
N ALA A 165 -9.77 -10.51 -6.87
CA ALA A 165 -10.27 -9.34 -7.59
C ALA A 165 -11.01 -8.34 -6.67
N ALA A 166 -11.80 -8.82 -5.71
CA ALA A 166 -12.47 -7.96 -4.73
C ALA A 166 -11.49 -7.30 -3.74
N ALA A 167 -10.38 -7.99 -3.40
CA ALA A 167 -9.31 -7.43 -2.57
C ALA A 167 -8.53 -6.34 -3.33
N ASP A 168 -8.17 -6.57 -4.59
CA ASP A 168 -7.47 -5.60 -5.43
C ASP A 168 -8.34 -4.37 -5.77
N GLU A 169 -9.64 -4.56 -6.03
CA GLU A 169 -10.58 -3.43 -6.18
C GLU A 169 -10.66 -2.61 -4.88
N THR A 170 -10.82 -3.30 -3.74
CA THR A 170 -10.88 -2.65 -2.41
C THR A 170 -9.60 -1.89 -2.10
N ARG A 171 -8.44 -2.47 -2.39
CA ARG A 171 -7.13 -1.82 -2.27
C ARG A 171 -7.04 -0.58 -3.16
N THR A 172 -7.43 -0.70 -4.43
CA THR A 172 -7.41 0.41 -5.39
C THR A 172 -8.27 1.58 -4.91
N ARG A 173 -9.44 1.31 -4.32
CA ARG A 173 -10.30 2.35 -3.69
C ARG A 173 -9.62 3.00 -2.47
N TYR A 174 -8.94 2.22 -1.62
CA TYR A 174 -8.22 2.75 -0.46
C TYR A 174 -7.02 3.61 -0.87
N ASP A 175 -6.17 3.13 -1.78
CA ASP A 175 -4.99 3.84 -2.26
C ASP A 175 -5.39 5.16 -2.96
N ALA A 176 -6.50 5.17 -3.72
CA ALA A 176 -7.09 6.39 -4.28
C ALA A 176 -7.65 7.35 -3.21
N GLY A 177 -8.29 6.82 -2.15
CA GLY A 177 -8.83 7.61 -1.04
C GLY A 177 -7.75 8.25 -0.15
N LEU A 178 -6.61 7.59 -0.01
CA LEU A 178 -5.40 8.16 0.62
C LEU A 178 -4.84 9.29 -0.25
N ALA A 179 -4.68 9.06 -1.56
CA ALA A 179 -4.20 10.07 -2.50
C ALA A 179 -5.15 11.29 -2.65
N ASP A 180 -6.44 11.17 -2.29
CA ASP A 180 -7.34 12.32 -2.16
C ASP A 180 -7.17 13.06 -0.83
N ASN A 181 -6.99 12.34 0.28
CA ASN A 181 -6.71 12.97 1.58
C ASN A 181 -5.39 13.73 1.56
N ASP A 182 -4.32 13.15 1.00
CA ASP A 182 -3.02 13.82 0.92
C ASP A 182 -3.07 15.07 0.04
N ARG A 183 -3.74 15.02 -1.13
CA ARG A 183 -3.98 16.23 -1.96
C ARG A 183 -4.72 17.30 -1.18
N ARG A 184 -5.88 16.97 -0.60
CA ARG A 184 -6.71 17.92 0.15
C ARG A 184 -5.98 18.47 1.38
N ARG A 185 -5.13 17.68 2.02
CA ARG A 185 -4.25 18.13 3.10
C ARG A 185 -3.22 19.13 2.61
N THR A 186 -2.52 18.85 1.50
CA THR A 186 -1.57 19.80 0.91
C THR A 186 -2.26 21.09 0.47
N GLU A 187 -3.42 20.99 -0.19
CA GLU A 187 -4.27 22.14 -0.57
C GLU A 187 -4.61 23.00 0.65
N MET A 188 -5.12 22.40 1.74
CA MET A 188 -5.44 23.12 2.98
C MET A 188 -4.20 23.69 3.70
N GLU A 189 -3.06 22.99 3.68
CA GLU A 189 -1.80 23.51 4.25
C GLU A 189 -1.27 24.71 3.45
N ASP A 190 -1.40 24.69 2.13
CA ASP A 190 -0.97 25.76 1.23
C ASP A 190 -1.90 26.98 1.29
N GLU A 191 -3.23 26.78 1.30
CA GLU A 191 -4.22 27.83 1.53
C GLU A 191 -4.03 28.49 2.90
N HIS A 192 -3.83 27.71 3.96
CA HIS A 192 -3.60 28.24 5.30
C HIS A 192 -2.31 29.05 5.38
N ARG A 193 -1.24 28.59 4.72
CA ARG A 193 0.05 29.30 4.66
C ARG A 193 -0.09 30.63 3.90
N ALA A 194 -0.75 30.62 2.74
CA ALA A 194 -1.02 31.81 1.95
C ALA A 194 -1.88 32.83 2.72
N LEU A 195 -2.92 32.37 3.43
CA LEU A 195 -3.75 33.22 4.29
C LEU A 195 -2.94 33.84 5.43
N MET A 196 -2.09 33.05 6.10
CA MET A 196 -1.24 33.53 7.20
C MET A 196 -0.18 34.51 6.73
N ASP A 197 0.45 34.29 5.58
CA ASP A 197 1.46 35.20 5.03
C ASP A 197 0.82 36.48 4.48
N SER A 198 -0.38 36.41 3.90
CA SER A 198 -1.18 37.59 3.57
C SER A 198 -1.55 38.41 4.82
N ALA A 199 -2.08 37.76 5.87
CA ALA A 199 -2.41 38.42 7.13
C ALA A 199 -1.18 39.03 7.84
N ARG A 200 0.00 38.39 7.72
CA ARG A 200 1.28 38.95 8.19
C ARG A 200 1.70 40.19 7.38
N ALA A 201 1.53 40.16 6.06
CA ALA A 201 1.83 41.30 5.18
C ALA A 201 0.91 42.49 5.47
N ASP A 202 -0.40 42.26 5.60
CA ASP A 202 -1.36 43.31 5.98
C ASP A 202 -1.11 43.85 7.38
N ALA A 203 -0.82 42.99 8.37
CA ALA A 203 -0.46 43.45 9.71
C ALA A 203 0.87 44.23 9.72
N ALA A 204 1.82 43.92 8.84
CA ALA A 204 3.04 44.70 8.66
C ALA A 204 2.74 46.07 8.02
N ARG A 205 1.94 46.08 6.94
CA ARG A 205 1.48 47.30 6.25
C ARG A 205 0.78 48.26 7.20
N VAL A 206 -0.21 47.80 7.97
CA VAL A 206 -0.94 48.61 8.95
C VAL A 206 -0.03 49.15 10.06
N ARG A 207 0.96 48.37 10.53
CA ARG A 207 1.97 48.90 11.47
C ARG A 207 2.81 50.00 10.85
N THR A 208 3.32 49.81 9.64
CA THR A 208 4.14 50.82 8.95
C THR A 208 3.34 52.10 8.63
N GLU A 209 2.08 51.97 8.20
CA GLU A 209 1.16 53.10 8.01
C GLU A 209 0.94 53.87 9.32
N ALA A 210 0.66 53.18 10.44
CA ALA A 210 0.47 53.80 11.74
C ALA A 210 1.76 54.41 12.33
N GLU A 211 2.93 53.81 12.11
CA GLU A 211 4.23 54.36 12.54
C GLU A 211 4.60 55.62 11.77
N ASN A 212 4.33 55.64 10.45
CA ASN A 212 4.52 56.82 9.61
C ASN A 212 3.56 57.95 9.99
N GLU A 213 2.27 57.65 10.25
CA GLU A 213 1.30 58.67 10.65
C GLU A 213 1.58 59.21 12.06
N ARG A 214 1.95 58.34 13.02
CA ARG A 214 2.44 58.79 14.35
C ARG A 214 3.63 59.72 14.19
N ARG A 215 4.59 59.36 13.34
CA ARG A 215 5.77 60.19 13.06
C ARG A 215 5.40 61.54 12.43
N ARG A 216 4.47 61.55 11.46
CA ARG A 216 3.96 62.78 10.84
C ARG A 216 3.33 63.71 11.87
N LEU A 217 2.49 63.17 12.75
CA LEU A 217 1.82 63.90 13.83
C LEU A 217 2.81 64.36 14.92
N ASP A 218 3.83 63.56 15.25
CA ASP A 218 4.94 63.95 16.14
C ASP A 218 5.75 65.13 15.56
N GLU A 219 6.08 65.08 14.27
CA GLU A 219 6.83 66.13 13.57
C GLU A 219 5.99 67.42 13.43
N GLU A 220 4.71 67.31 13.06
CA GLU A 220 3.74 68.43 13.05
C GLU A 220 3.57 69.05 14.46
N SER A 221 3.45 68.22 15.50
CA SER A 221 3.30 68.66 16.90
C SER A 221 4.60 69.22 17.50
N ARG A 222 5.76 68.94 16.92
CA ARG A 222 7.04 69.60 17.26
C ARG A 222 7.14 70.95 16.56
N ALA A 223 6.89 71.01 15.26
CA ALA A 223 6.89 72.25 14.49
C ALA A 223 5.92 73.29 15.08
N ARG A 224 4.69 72.87 15.41
CA ARG A 224 3.68 73.75 16.02
C ARG A 224 4.05 74.24 17.41
N ARG A 225 4.79 73.45 18.21
CA ARG A 225 5.32 73.90 19.51
C ARG A 225 6.45 74.91 19.34
N ALA A 226 7.41 74.62 18.44
CA ALA A 226 8.51 75.54 18.13
C ALA A 226 7.99 76.88 17.61
N GLN A 227 6.98 76.88 16.74
CA GLN A 227 6.34 78.13 16.27
C GLN A 227 5.70 78.92 17.41
N VAL A 228 4.95 78.27 18.32
CA VAL A 228 4.34 78.94 19.47
C VAL A 228 5.40 79.47 20.45
N GLU A 229 6.53 78.79 20.58
CA GLU A 229 7.67 79.23 21.39
C GLU A 229 8.37 80.45 20.75
N GLU A 230 8.59 80.45 19.43
CA GLU A 230 9.12 81.59 18.66
C GLU A 230 8.17 82.81 18.71
N ASP A 231 6.88 82.63 18.43
CA ASP A 231 5.85 83.68 18.55
C ASP A 231 5.81 84.27 19.97
N PHE A 232 5.96 83.42 21.01
CA PHE A 232 6.01 83.85 22.40
C PHE A 232 7.32 84.60 22.73
N GLU A 233 8.47 84.15 22.25
CA GLU A 233 9.75 84.87 22.40
C GLU A 233 9.70 86.25 21.72
N ILE A 234 9.15 86.35 20.51
CA ILE A 234 8.97 87.60 19.77
C ILE A 234 8.01 88.54 20.52
N ALA A 235 6.88 88.03 21.01
CA ALA A 235 5.93 88.81 21.80
C ALA A 235 6.54 89.29 23.13
N MET A 236 7.32 88.44 23.82
CA MET A 236 7.98 88.78 25.08
C MET A 236 9.22 89.65 24.89
N ALA A 237 9.94 89.56 23.77
CA ALA A 237 10.98 90.51 23.39
C ALA A 237 10.39 91.90 23.09
N SER A 238 9.27 91.94 22.35
CA SER A 238 8.52 93.18 22.06
C SER A 238 7.99 93.82 23.35
N ARG A 239 7.36 93.04 24.23
CA ARG A 239 6.84 93.50 25.52
C ARG A 239 7.95 93.95 26.48
N ARG A 240 9.09 93.24 26.53
CA ARG A 240 10.30 93.70 27.26
C ARG A 240 10.81 95.02 26.71
N THR A 241 10.90 95.16 25.39
CA THR A 241 11.38 96.39 24.73
C THR A 241 10.48 97.58 25.02
N GLU A 242 9.15 97.43 24.95
CA GLU A 242 8.24 98.53 25.27
C GLU A 242 8.20 98.84 26.77
N SER A 243 8.29 97.83 27.64
CA SER A 243 8.47 98.03 29.08
C SER A 243 9.74 98.83 29.40
N MET A 244 10.86 98.50 28.76
CA MET A 244 12.12 99.26 28.87
C MET A 244 12.00 100.69 28.32
N ARG A 245 11.22 100.93 27.26
CA ARG A 245 10.94 102.30 26.76
C ARG A 245 10.07 103.10 27.74
N VAL A 246 9.07 102.48 28.35
CA VAL A 246 8.23 103.12 29.38
C VAL A 246 9.05 103.45 30.62
N LEU A 247 9.90 102.53 31.08
CA LEU A 247 10.85 102.77 32.17
C LEU A 247 11.81 103.91 31.82
N ALA A 248 12.51 103.85 30.67
CA ALA A 248 13.44 104.90 30.24
C ALA A 248 12.78 106.28 30.05
N ARG A 249 11.52 106.33 29.60
CA ARG A 249 10.71 107.57 29.59
C ARG A 249 10.46 108.07 31.01
N SER A 250 10.03 107.19 31.92
CA SER A 250 9.76 107.56 33.32
C SER A 250 11.02 108.03 34.06
N GLU A 251 12.18 107.43 33.77
CA GLU A 251 13.49 107.84 34.27
C GLU A 251 13.91 109.20 33.68
N ALA A 252 13.71 109.43 32.37
CA ALA A 252 13.96 110.72 31.74
C ALA A 252 13.04 111.82 32.30
N ASP A 253 11.76 111.54 32.53
CA ASP A 253 10.81 112.47 33.14
C ASP A 253 11.11 112.73 34.61
N ALA A 254 11.56 111.72 35.37
CA ALA A 254 11.99 111.87 36.76
C ALA A 254 13.30 112.68 36.84
N ARG A 255 14.26 112.39 35.96
CA ARG A 255 15.51 113.13 35.83
C ARG A 255 15.27 114.59 35.40
N SER A 256 14.41 114.83 34.41
CA SER A 256 14.03 116.18 33.98
C SER A 256 13.37 116.98 35.11
N ARG A 257 12.50 116.33 35.91
CA ARG A 257 11.92 116.91 37.14
C ARG A 257 12.97 117.21 38.20
N ALA A 258 13.90 116.30 38.47
CA ALA A 258 14.99 116.50 39.43
C ALA A 258 15.97 117.60 38.98
N GLU A 259 16.36 117.62 37.71
CA GLU A 259 17.17 118.68 37.11
C GLU A 259 16.45 120.04 37.12
N LYS A 260 15.11 120.06 36.97
CA LYS A 260 14.33 121.28 37.17
C LYS A 260 14.35 121.71 38.64
N GLN A 261 14.06 120.83 39.57
CA GLN A 261 14.11 121.13 41.01
C GLN A 261 15.50 121.65 41.44
N LEU A 262 16.58 121.07 40.90
CA LEU A 262 17.95 121.54 41.13
C LEU A 262 18.20 122.94 40.53
N ARG A 263 17.66 123.26 39.34
CA ARG A 263 17.71 124.61 38.77
C ARG A 263 16.91 125.61 39.61
N ASP A 264 15.64 125.32 39.86
CA ASP A 264 14.71 126.16 40.63
C ASP A 264 15.30 126.45 42.04
N ALA A 265 15.81 125.43 42.74
CA ALA A 265 16.47 125.58 44.03
C ALA A 265 17.82 126.31 43.96
N SER A 266 18.59 126.14 42.88
CA SER A 266 19.84 126.91 42.67
C SER A 266 19.56 128.38 42.40
N GLU A 267 18.47 128.70 41.69
CA GLU A 267 18.04 130.07 41.43
C GLU A 267 17.49 130.73 42.70
N GLU A 268 16.74 130.00 43.53
CA GLU A 268 16.29 130.51 44.83
C GLU A 268 17.46 130.63 45.83
N ALA A 269 18.42 129.72 45.84
CA ALA A 269 19.66 129.88 46.61
C ALA A 269 20.45 131.13 46.17
N ARG A 270 20.59 131.36 44.85
CA ARG A 270 21.17 132.60 44.30
C ARG A 270 20.34 133.83 44.63
N ARG A 271 19.01 133.72 44.75
CA ARG A 271 18.14 134.81 45.20
C ARG A 271 18.42 135.16 46.67
N ARG A 272 18.36 134.17 47.57
CA ARG A 272 18.63 134.35 49.00
C ARG A 272 20.05 134.87 49.27
N LEU A 273 21.05 134.43 48.50
CA LEU A 273 22.41 134.99 48.56
C LEU A 273 22.45 136.47 48.13
N ARG A 274 21.74 136.87 47.07
CA ARG A 274 21.65 138.28 46.64
C ARG A 274 20.87 139.16 47.62
N GLU A 275 19.86 138.59 48.29
CA GLU A 275 19.11 139.27 49.36
C GLU A 275 20.03 139.48 50.59
N ALA A 276 20.77 138.45 51.01
CA ALA A 276 21.76 138.55 52.08
C ALA A 276 22.95 139.49 51.75
N ASP A 277 23.47 139.47 50.51
CA ASP A 277 24.46 140.44 50.03
C ASP A 277 23.91 141.89 50.08
N GLY A 278 22.61 142.05 49.81
CA GLY A 278 21.89 143.33 49.96
C GLY A 278 21.81 143.80 51.42
N GLU A 279 21.46 142.91 52.34
CA GLU A 279 21.46 143.19 53.79
C GLU A 279 22.86 143.52 54.31
N VAL A 280 23.88 142.76 53.90
CA VAL A 280 25.30 143.04 54.23
C VAL A 280 25.77 144.37 53.62
N ALA A 281 25.28 144.75 52.44
CA ALA A 281 25.55 146.06 51.85
C ALA A 281 24.87 147.21 52.62
N GLU A 282 23.63 147.04 53.08
CA GLU A 282 22.96 148.01 53.97
C GLU A 282 23.66 148.14 55.32
N ILE A 283 24.05 147.04 55.97
CA ILE A 283 24.83 147.06 57.22
C ILE A 283 26.15 147.81 57.03
N ARG A 284 26.84 147.61 55.89
CA ARG A 284 28.07 148.36 55.54
C ARG A 284 27.81 149.85 55.31
N ARG A 285 26.69 150.23 54.67
CA ARG A 285 26.27 151.63 54.50
C ARG A 285 25.92 152.30 55.82
N LEU A 286 25.19 151.59 56.70
CA LEU A 286 24.82 152.07 58.03
C LEU A 286 26.08 152.33 58.88
N ARG A 287 27.03 151.38 58.87
CA ARG A 287 28.33 151.54 59.54
C ARG A 287 29.09 152.77 59.02
N ALA A 288 29.20 152.94 57.69
CA ALA A 288 29.89 154.09 57.10
C ALA A 288 29.23 155.43 57.48
N ARG A 289 27.90 155.49 57.60
CA ARG A 289 27.16 156.66 58.07
C ARG A 289 27.53 157.03 59.51
N VAL A 290 27.53 156.03 60.42
CA VAL A 290 27.95 156.21 61.83
C VAL A 290 29.41 156.66 61.92
N THR A 291 30.32 156.06 61.13
CA THR A 291 31.74 156.46 61.11
C THR A 291 31.92 157.93 60.71
N ASN A 292 31.19 158.42 59.71
CA ASN A 292 31.25 159.83 59.32
C ASN A 292 30.67 160.78 60.38
N GLN A 293 29.56 160.41 61.05
CA GLN A 293 28.98 161.24 62.11
C GLN A 293 29.93 161.39 63.33
N LEU A 294 30.70 160.35 63.64
CA LEU A 294 31.76 160.38 64.66
C LEU A 294 32.99 161.20 64.26
N ALA A 295 33.19 161.46 62.97
CA ALA A 295 34.24 162.38 62.50
C ALA A 295 33.82 163.85 62.66
N THR A 296 32.60 164.21 62.22
CA THR A 296 32.13 165.61 62.25
C THR A 296 32.03 166.16 63.68
N LEU A 297 31.60 165.34 64.64
CA LEU A 297 31.54 165.73 66.06
C LEU A 297 32.91 165.95 66.72
N ARG A 298 34.01 165.54 66.07
CA ARG A 298 35.37 165.63 66.63
C ARG A 298 36.11 166.91 66.19
N GLU A 299 35.60 167.60 65.18
CA GLU A 299 36.19 168.84 64.64
C GLU A 299 35.52 170.09 65.22
N SER A 300 34.23 170.02 65.59
CA SER A 300 33.47 171.11 66.23
C SER A 300 33.68 171.24 67.76
N LEU A 301 34.74 170.67 68.31
CA LEU A 301 35.03 170.61 69.75
C LEU A 301 36.47 171.07 70.09
N ALA A 302 37.07 171.84 69.19
CA ALA A 302 38.49 172.22 69.24
C ALA A 302 38.76 173.68 69.69
N ASP A 303 37.74 174.46 70.08
CA ASP A 303 37.91 175.84 70.55
C ASP A 303 36.92 176.19 71.68
N LEU A 304 37.37 177.08 72.58
CA LEU A 304 36.82 177.45 73.90
C LEU A 304 36.81 176.33 74.98
N PRO A 305 36.87 176.68 76.29
CA PRO A 305 37.54 175.82 77.28
C PRO A 305 36.67 175.33 78.45
N GLY A 306 37.13 174.26 79.10
CA GLY A 306 36.93 174.06 80.56
C GLY A 306 35.69 173.26 80.98
N LEU A 307 35.81 171.93 80.90
CA LEU A 307 35.50 170.96 81.97
C LEU A 307 34.25 171.21 82.84
N ASP A 308 33.19 170.42 82.65
CA ASP A 308 32.88 169.25 83.50
C ASP A 308 31.59 168.53 83.02
N ALA A 309 31.10 167.56 83.81
CA ALA A 309 29.82 166.83 83.71
C ALA A 309 29.75 165.69 82.66
N PHE A 310 29.55 164.40 83.02
CA PHE A 310 28.46 163.69 83.75
C PHE A 310 27.52 162.93 82.75
N PRO A 311 26.81 161.88 83.20
CA PRO A 311 27.21 160.47 83.12
C PRO A 311 26.52 159.68 81.97
N ASP A 312 26.86 158.41 81.74
CA ASP A 312 25.98 157.28 82.15
C ASP A 312 26.51 155.86 81.85
N GLU A 313 25.87 154.92 82.56
CA GLU A 313 25.69 153.46 82.40
C GLU A 313 26.76 152.53 81.77
N THR A 314 27.02 151.47 82.53
CA THR A 314 28.01 150.39 82.39
C THR A 314 27.78 149.39 81.23
N PRO A 315 28.83 148.68 80.76
CA PRO A 315 28.77 147.67 79.69
C PRO A 315 28.64 146.21 80.19
N ASP A 316 28.61 145.27 79.23
CA ASP A 316 28.96 143.83 79.34
C ASP A 316 28.05 142.92 80.21
N ASP A 317 27.89 141.61 79.94
CA ASP A 317 28.20 140.74 78.78
C ASP A 317 27.33 139.45 78.90
N ALA A 318 27.46 138.52 77.94
CA ALA A 318 27.33 137.07 78.05
C ALA A 318 25.93 136.40 77.95
N THR A 319 25.81 135.59 76.89
CA THR A 319 25.17 134.24 76.84
C THR A 319 23.71 134.05 77.30
N ALA A 320 22.81 133.74 76.36
CA ALA A 320 22.22 132.39 76.19
C ALA A 320 21.09 132.33 75.13
N PRO A 321 21.06 131.32 74.24
CA PRO A 321 19.91 131.07 73.37
C PRO A 321 19.02 129.90 73.84
N VAL A 322 17.74 130.22 74.10
CA VAL A 322 16.50 129.41 73.89
C VAL A 322 16.34 128.02 74.58
N PRO A 323 15.23 127.76 75.30
CA PRO A 323 14.96 126.49 75.99
C PRO A 323 14.17 125.41 75.20
N MET A 324 14.20 124.19 75.73
CA MET A 324 13.33 123.01 75.48
C MET A 324 12.42 122.77 76.72
N PRO A 325 11.53 121.73 76.83
CA PRO A 325 11.08 120.68 75.89
C PRO A 325 9.55 120.84 75.55
N THR A 326 8.57 119.92 75.42
CA THR A 326 8.34 118.47 75.74
C THR A 326 7.30 117.75 74.84
N VAL A 327 7.64 116.52 74.41
CA VAL A 327 6.89 115.24 74.54
C VAL A 327 5.40 115.15 74.14
N ALA A 328 5.14 114.43 73.03
CA ALA A 328 4.39 113.15 72.96
C ALA A 328 4.73 112.51 71.59
N ALA A 329 5.26 111.29 71.43
CA ALA A 329 4.92 109.99 72.01
C ALA A 329 3.58 109.43 71.49
N ASP A 330 3.64 108.57 70.48
CA ASP A 330 3.10 107.21 70.63
C ASP A 330 3.87 106.20 69.76
N ASP A 331 3.81 104.94 70.16
CA ASP A 331 4.55 103.81 69.57
C ASP A 331 3.66 103.02 68.59
N HIS A 332 4.25 102.29 67.65
CA HIS A 332 3.80 100.93 67.33
C HIS A 332 4.74 100.19 66.37
N ALA A 333 5.24 99.05 66.84
CA ALA A 333 6.18 98.21 66.12
C ALA A 333 5.51 97.18 65.19
N ASN A 334 6.19 96.89 64.07
CA ASN A 334 6.53 95.55 63.57
C ASN A 334 5.59 94.38 63.95
N ARG A 335 4.93 93.79 62.94
CA ARG A 335 4.60 92.35 62.97
C ARG A 335 5.07 91.64 61.70
N ARG A 336 5.57 90.42 61.92
CA ARG A 336 5.83 89.40 60.91
C ARG A 336 4.69 88.38 60.97
N ASP A 337 4.37 87.80 59.83
CA ASP A 337 3.99 86.39 59.69
C ASP A 337 4.87 85.84 58.53
N TYR A 338 5.48 84.65 58.53
CA TYR A 338 5.01 83.29 58.85
C TYR A 338 3.90 82.82 57.88
N GLU A 339 3.94 81.62 57.26
CA GLU A 339 5.05 80.66 57.10
C GLU A 339 4.80 79.74 55.88
N THR A 340 5.63 78.71 55.75
CA THR A 340 5.60 77.59 54.78
C THR A 340 4.23 76.91 54.56
N SER A 341 3.95 76.53 53.30
CA SER A 341 3.69 75.12 52.90
C SER A 341 3.51 74.98 51.37
N GLY A 342 3.77 73.82 50.75
CA GLY A 342 4.33 72.61 51.36
C GLY A 342 3.92 71.25 50.78
N THR A 343 3.27 71.18 49.62
CA THR A 343 2.98 69.94 48.84
C THR A 343 2.78 70.29 47.38
#